data_AF-A0A6G2KWY2-F1
#
_entry.id   AF-A0A6G2KWY2-F1
#
_cell.length_a   1.000
_cell.length_b   1.000
_cell.length_c   1.000
_cell.angle_alpha   90.00
_cell.angle_beta   90.00
_cell.angle_gamma   90.00
#
_symmetry.space_group_name_H-M   'P 1'
#
loop_
_entity.id
_entity.type
_entity.pdbx_description
1 polymer ?
#
loop_
_entity_poly.entity_id
_entity_poly.type
_entity_poly.pdbx_seq_one_letter_code
_entity_poly.pdbx_strand_id
1 'polypeptide(L)'
;MVSITFVIPSVLNKGGGERRLDLNAESLSDAFVQATGILGDDFARRVLEPDGSPRSLINVYINGKNAKFTGGMNASLGAGDEVYILPAVAGGLQELSSAELDRYSRQVMLPHIGYEGQLKLRNAKVCVVGTGGLGNPITARLAAMGVGTLRIVDRDVIETSNLHRQTMFTPDDVGRIKVEVAAERLRKMNPDCDVQPLAVSVNEFSAREVIDGCDVIIDALDSVDARYALNKACVGMNIPFVTGAAVGVSGQAFTVMPKQGACYHCIFPDLDEDEMPTCGIEGVHPSILSIVGGFEVSEAIKVIMGKTPALSDCMLHIDIGDDIAISHTRTFRAEECPVCGTSKPVDVTESDIIVEELCGRNGGKRTFSITPVHDIGIDMGGLEAQAKERNLKIENLGELGISLRNDVIYVNLLQRGSAVVVGVSDQDDAVALYRSLLKYY
;
A
#
# COMPACT_ATOMS: atom_id res chain seq x y z
N MET A 1 37.39 -30.93 26.65
CA MET A 1 36.70 -30.49 25.42
C MET A 1 36.46 -31.71 24.55
N VAL A 2 35.26 -31.83 23.97
CA VAL A 2 34.89 -32.92 23.07
C VAL A 2 34.65 -32.38 21.67
N SER A 3 34.94 -33.20 20.65
CA SER A 3 34.69 -32.81 19.26
C SER A 3 33.21 -32.89 18.94
N ILE A 4 32.64 -31.82 18.40
CA ILE A 4 31.23 -31.70 18.01
C ILE A 4 31.11 -31.05 16.63
N THR A 5 29.97 -31.21 15.99
CA THR A 5 29.63 -30.49 14.74
C THR A 5 28.59 -29.43 15.03
N PHE A 6 28.92 -28.16 14.78
CA PHE A 6 28.03 -27.02 14.92
C PHE A 6 27.47 -26.60 13.55
N VAL A 7 26.16 -26.74 13.38
CA VAL A 7 25.47 -26.56 12.10
C VAL A 7 24.69 -25.26 12.09
N ILE A 8 24.97 -24.46 11.07
CA ILE A 8 24.38 -23.14 10.86
C ILE A 8 23.58 -23.19 9.56
N PRO A 9 22.26 -22.95 9.61
CA PRO A 9 21.43 -22.97 8.43
C PRO A 9 21.77 -21.77 7.53
N SER A 10 21.46 -21.88 6.24
CA SER A 10 21.77 -20.86 5.22
C SER A 10 21.31 -19.45 5.61
N VAL A 11 20.13 -19.34 6.23
CA VAL A 11 19.54 -18.09 6.75
C VAL A 11 20.45 -17.38 7.76
N LEU A 12 21.21 -18.13 8.56
CA LEU A 12 22.18 -17.58 9.53
C LEU A 12 23.60 -17.53 8.96
N ASN A 13 23.83 -18.01 7.73
CA ASN A 13 25.12 -18.02 7.04
C ASN A 13 25.15 -17.11 5.79
N LYS A 14 24.43 -15.97 5.83
CA LYS A 14 24.46 -14.95 4.75
C LYS A 14 24.08 -15.53 3.36
N GLY A 15 23.20 -16.53 3.31
CA GLY A 15 22.79 -17.17 2.06
C GLY A 15 23.84 -18.10 1.44
N GLY A 16 24.99 -18.32 2.09
CA GLY A 16 26.07 -19.18 1.60
C GLY A 16 25.82 -20.69 1.74
N GLY A 17 24.57 -21.12 1.94
CA GLY A 17 24.23 -22.52 2.23
C GLY A 17 24.41 -22.90 3.69
N GLU A 18 24.02 -24.13 4.03
CA GLU A 18 24.29 -24.72 5.34
C GLU A 18 25.80 -24.79 5.57
N ARG A 19 26.25 -24.32 6.73
CA ARG A 19 27.65 -24.37 7.13
C ARG A 19 27.81 -25.25 8.36
N ARG A 20 28.78 -26.14 8.28
CA ARG A 20 29.17 -27.06 9.36
C ARG A 20 30.54 -26.65 9.88
N LEU A 21 30.67 -26.51 11.19
CA LEU A 21 31.92 -26.21 11.86
C LEU A 21 32.25 -27.35 12.82
N ASP A 22 33.46 -27.90 12.73
CA ASP A 22 33.94 -28.87 13.71
C ASP A 22 34.60 -28.10 14.87
N LEU A 23 34.00 -28.19 16.05
CA LEU A 23 34.40 -27.45 17.25
C LEU A 23 34.82 -28.40 18.37
N ASN A 24 35.59 -27.89 19.33
CA ASN A 24 35.98 -28.64 20.53
C ASN A 24 35.35 -27.98 21.75
N ALA A 25 34.11 -28.32 22.11
CA ALA A 25 33.35 -27.62 23.14
C ALA A 25 32.89 -28.55 24.26
N GLU A 26 32.80 -28.06 25.50
CA GLU A 26 32.25 -28.83 26.63
C GLU A 26 30.78 -28.48 26.94
N SER A 27 30.33 -27.31 26.50
CA SER A 27 28.97 -26.81 26.69
C SER A 27 28.49 -26.02 25.48
N LEU A 28 27.18 -25.75 25.40
CA LEU A 28 26.65 -24.87 24.36
C LEU A 28 27.23 -23.46 24.42
N SER A 29 27.40 -22.87 25.61
CA SER A 29 28.05 -21.56 25.77
C SER A 29 29.44 -21.52 25.12
N ASP A 30 30.25 -22.54 25.37
CA ASP A 30 31.60 -22.68 24.79
C ASP A 30 31.53 -22.84 23.26
N ALA A 31 30.60 -23.66 22.75
CA ALA A 31 30.39 -23.84 21.32
C ALA A 31 30.01 -22.52 20.61
N PHE A 32 29.14 -21.70 21.21
CA PHE A 32 28.76 -20.39 20.65
C PHE A 32 29.92 -19.38 20.67
N VAL A 33 30.76 -19.39 21.71
CA VAL A 33 31.97 -18.56 21.77
C VAL A 33 32.94 -18.95 20.67
N GLN A 34 33.19 -20.24 20.46
CA GLN A 34 34.09 -20.72 19.40
C GLN A 34 33.53 -20.45 18.00
N ALA A 35 32.23 -20.70 17.78
CA ALA A 35 31.57 -20.36 16.52
C ALA A 35 31.65 -18.86 16.23
N THR A 36 31.49 -18.01 17.25
CA THR A 36 31.66 -16.55 17.13
C THR A 36 33.09 -16.18 16.76
N GLY A 37 34.09 -16.81 17.38
CA GLY A 37 35.50 -16.59 17.04
C GLY A 37 35.83 -16.90 15.57
N ILE A 38 35.15 -17.88 14.98
CA ILE A 38 35.33 -18.28 13.57
C ILE A 38 34.52 -17.40 12.61
N LEU A 39 33.30 -17.03 12.98
CA LEU A 39 32.33 -16.36 12.10
C LEU A 39 32.32 -14.82 12.27
N GLY A 40 32.97 -14.32 13.32
CA GLY A 40 33.05 -12.91 13.69
C GLY A 40 31.81 -12.40 14.45
N ASP A 41 31.93 -11.18 14.98
CA ASP A 41 30.93 -10.53 15.84
C ASP A 41 29.57 -10.32 15.17
N ASP A 42 29.52 -10.31 13.85
CA ASP A 42 28.29 -10.22 13.07
C ASP A 42 27.42 -11.49 13.23
N PHE A 43 28.04 -12.67 13.41
CA PHE A 43 27.29 -13.88 13.76
C PHE A 43 26.74 -13.78 15.18
N ALA A 44 27.55 -13.43 16.17
CA ALA A 44 27.10 -13.28 17.55
C ALA A 44 25.90 -12.32 17.65
N ARG A 45 25.97 -11.16 17.00
CA ARG A 45 24.85 -10.19 16.98
C ARG A 45 23.54 -10.77 16.44
N ARG A 46 23.61 -11.75 15.53
CA ARG A 46 22.44 -12.42 14.93
C ARG A 46 21.86 -13.51 15.80
N VAL A 47 22.66 -14.19 16.62
CA VAL A 47 22.22 -15.39 17.34
C VAL A 47 22.21 -15.26 18.87
N LEU A 48 22.92 -14.28 19.43
CA LEU A 48 23.05 -14.04 20.87
C LEU A 48 22.51 -12.64 21.26
N GLU A 49 22.02 -12.54 22.48
CA GLU A 49 21.78 -11.29 23.20
C GLU A 49 23.09 -10.75 23.82
N PRO A 50 23.14 -9.47 24.27
CA PRO A 50 24.33 -8.90 24.90
C PRO A 50 24.83 -9.62 26.15
N ASP A 51 23.95 -10.37 26.83
CA ASP A 51 24.28 -11.19 28.01
C ASP A 51 24.83 -12.58 27.66
N GLY A 52 24.98 -12.89 26.36
CA GLY A 52 25.50 -14.16 25.87
C GLY A 52 24.47 -15.29 25.79
N SER A 53 23.20 -15.03 26.12
CA SER A 53 22.12 -15.99 25.90
C SER A 53 21.69 -16.03 24.42
N PRO A 54 21.19 -17.16 23.89
CA PRO A 54 20.59 -17.19 22.56
C PRO A 54 19.41 -16.23 22.49
N ARG A 55 19.30 -15.50 21.37
CA ARG A 55 18.12 -14.66 21.11
C ARG A 55 16.85 -15.50 21.24
N SER A 56 15.76 -14.86 21.66
CA SER A 56 14.45 -15.52 21.84
C SER A 56 13.98 -16.31 20.60
N LEU A 57 14.40 -15.86 19.42
CA LEU A 57 14.12 -16.44 18.10
C LEU A 57 15.17 -17.46 17.64
N ILE A 58 16.09 -17.93 18.48
CA ILE A 58 17.05 -18.99 18.14
C ILE A 58 16.77 -20.20 19.03
N ASN A 59 16.24 -21.24 18.41
CA ASN A 59 16.18 -22.57 18.99
C ASN A 59 17.50 -23.30 18.77
N VAL A 60 18.02 -23.91 19.82
CA VAL A 60 19.24 -24.71 19.78
C VAL A 60 18.86 -26.16 20.02
N TYR A 61 19.39 -27.08 19.21
CA TYR A 61 19.16 -28.51 19.31
C TYR A 61 20.50 -29.22 19.50
N ILE A 62 20.54 -30.24 20.36
CA ILE A 62 21.67 -31.17 20.52
C ILE A 62 21.16 -32.54 20.10
N ASN A 63 21.71 -33.13 19.02
CA ASN A 63 21.27 -34.41 18.47
C ASN A 63 19.74 -34.48 18.26
N GLY A 64 19.15 -33.39 17.74
CA GLY A 64 17.71 -33.27 17.50
C GLY A 64 16.84 -32.99 18.73
N LYS A 65 17.40 -32.94 19.95
CA LYS A 65 16.66 -32.57 21.17
C LYS A 65 16.83 -31.10 21.47
N ASN A 66 15.74 -30.38 21.72
CA ASN A 66 15.79 -28.95 21.99
C ASN A 66 16.49 -28.68 23.34
N ALA A 67 17.53 -27.84 23.30
CA ALA A 67 18.41 -27.54 24.41
C ALA A 67 17.69 -26.95 25.63
N LYS A 68 16.55 -26.27 25.44
CA LYS A 68 15.72 -25.74 26.53
C LYS A 68 15.26 -26.84 27.50
N PHE A 69 15.11 -28.08 27.02
CA PHE A 69 14.70 -29.22 27.84
C PHE A 69 15.88 -30.07 28.33
N THR A 70 17.11 -29.75 27.93
CA THR A 70 18.32 -30.53 28.26
C THR A 70 19.40 -29.69 28.93
N GLY A 71 19.02 -28.72 29.76
CA GLY A 71 19.96 -27.90 30.55
C GLY A 71 20.32 -26.53 29.97
N GLY A 72 19.71 -26.13 28.85
CA GLY A 72 19.91 -24.82 28.22
C GLY A 72 21.37 -24.63 27.78
N MET A 73 21.89 -23.40 27.90
CA MET A 73 23.25 -23.05 27.50
C MET A 73 24.35 -23.78 28.31
N ASN A 74 24.01 -24.32 29.47
CA ASN A 74 24.91 -25.09 30.32
C ASN A 74 24.84 -26.61 30.04
N ALA A 75 24.08 -27.03 29.03
CA ALA A 75 24.02 -28.43 28.61
C ALA A 75 25.43 -28.93 28.26
N SER A 76 25.84 -30.04 28.89
CA SER A 76 27.10 -30.71 28.58
C SER A 76 27.02 -31.38 27.21
N LEU A 77 28.08 -31.24 26.42
CA LEU A 77 28.20 -31.86 25.10
C LEU A 77 29.06 -33.13 25.17
N GLY A 78 28.69 -34.15 24.40
CA GLY A 78 29.41 -35.39 24.18
C GLY A 78 30.21 -35.39 22.88
N ALA A 79 31.16 -36.33 22.76
CA ALA A 79 31.93 -36.48 21.53
C ALA A 79 31.04 -36.98 20.39
N GLY A 80 31.08 -36.29 19.26
CA GLY A 80 30.25 -36.54 18.08
C GLY A 80 28.87 -35.90 18.12
N ASP A 81 28.57 -35.08 19.14
CA ASP A 81 27.28 -34.37 19.18
C ASP A 81 27.14 -33.39 18.02
N GLU A 82 25.94 -33.33 17.46
CA GLU A 82 25.55 -32.34 16.45
C GLU A 82 24.70 -31.25 17.11
N VAL A 83 25.20 -30.01 17.07
CA VAL A 83 24.51 -28.82 17.58
C VAL A 83 23.92 -28.06 16.40
N TYR A 84 22.59 -27.95 16.35
CA TYR A 84 21.89 -27.24 15.28
C TYR A 84 21.24 -25.98 15.84
N ILE A 85 21.47 -24.84 15.19
CA ILE A 85 20.74 -23.60 15.50
C ILE A 85 19.66 -23.36 14.46
N LEU A 86 18.43 -23.17 14.91
CA LEU A 86 17.30 -22.87 14.05
C LEU A 86 16.64 -21.58 14.51
N PRO A 87 16.22 -20.71 13.58
CA PRO A 87 15.23 -19.70 13.92
C PRO A 87 14.01 -20.37 14.55
N ALA A 88 13.54 -19.87 15.68
CA ALA A 88 12.30 -20.33 16.30
C ALA A 88 11.14 -19.83 15.45
N VAL A 89 10.54 -20.73 14.67
CA VAL A 89 9.31 -20.47 13.91
C VAL A 89 8.16 -21.00 14.75
N ALA A 90 7.33 -20.10 15.29
CA ALA A 90 6.16 -20.49 16.07
C ALA A 90 4.98 -20.75 15.12
N GLY A 91 4.56 -22.01 15.00
CA GLY A 91 3.25 -22.37 14.45
C GLY A 91 3.19 -22.47 12.93
N GLY A 92 2.70 -23.62 12.43
CA GLY A 92 2.52 -23.83 11.00
C GLY A 92 1.54 -22.82 10.39
N LEU A 93 2.05 -22.04 9.43
CA LEU A 93 1.45 -21.73 8.12
C LEU A 93 2.49 -20.91 7.32
N GLN A 94 3.09 -21.59 6.32
CA GLN A 94 4.01 -21.08 5.29
C GLN A 94 5.26 -20.33 5.79
N GLU A 95 6.40 -21.02 5.78
CA GLU A 95 7.72 -20.38 5.86
C GLU A 95 7.99 -19.50 4.63
N LEU A 96 8.81 -18.47 4.76
CA LEU A 96 9.39 -17.79 3.60
C LEU A 96 10.26 -18.78 2.82
N SER A 97 10.07 -18.84 1.50
CA SER A 97 10.94 -19.60 0.61
C SER A 97 12.38 -19.09 0.66
N SER A 98 13.33 -19.88 0.16
CA SER A 98 14.72 -19.47 0.03
C SER A 98 14.89 -18.22 -0.86
N ALA A 99 14.07 -18.10 -1.90
CA ALA A 99 14.06 -16.95 -2.80
C ALA A 99 13.54 -15.67 -2.11
N GLU A 100 12.46 -15.78 -1.32
CA GLU A 100 11.95 -14.68 -0.51
C GLU A 100 12.96 -14.25 0.56
N LEU A 101 13.61 -15.21 1.22
CA LEU A 101 14.67 -14.93 2.20
C LEU A 101 15.86 -14.20 1.58
N ASP A 102 16.27 -14.56 0.37
CA ASP A 102 17.34 -13.86 -0.34
C ASP A 102 16.91 -12.42 -0.71
N ARG A 103 15.73 -12.28 -1.34
CA ARG A 103 15.17 -10.98 -1.74
C ARG A 103 15.01 -10.03 -0.56
N TYR A 104 14.41 -10.51 0.54
CA TYR A 104 14.09 -9.71 1.72
C TYR A 104 15.15 -9.76 2.80
N SER A 105 16.32 -10.35 2.53
CA SER A 105 17.40 -10.52 3.52
C SER A 105 17.76 -9.24 4.27
N ARG A 106 17.74 -8.06 3.60
CA ARG A 106 18.03 -6.77 4.24
C ARG A 106 16.89 -6.29 5.14
N GLN A 107 15.64 -6.59 4.80
CA GLN A 107 14.45 -6.24 5.59
C GLN A 107 14.29 -7.15 6.81
N VAL A 108 14.50 -8.46 6.64
CA VAL A 108 14.45 -9.45 7.71
C VAL A 108 15.46 -9.14 8.82
N MET A 109 16.58 -8.49 8.48
CA MET A 109 17.60 -8.07 9.45
C MET A 109 17.21 -6.83 10.27
N LEU A 110 16.16 -6.10 9.88
CA LEU A 110 15.70 -4.93 10.62
C LEU A 110 14.96 -5.37 11.88
N PRO A 111 15.36 -4.93 13.10
CA PRO A 111 14.69 -5.32 14.34
C PRO A 111 13.19 -4.98 14.38
N HIS A 112 12.77 -3.97 13.60
CA HIS A 112 11.39 -3.53 13.54
C HIS A 112 10.52 -4.33 12.55
N ILE A 113 11.11 -5.12 11.66
CA ILE A 113 10.42 -6.05 10.75
C ILE A 113 10.70 -7.49 11.20
N GLY A 114 11.95 -7.94 11.10
CA GLY A 114 12.31 -9.32 11.42
C GLY A 114 11.73 -10.33 10.42
N TYR A 115 12.00 -11.62 10.66
CA TYR A 115 11.40 -12.70 9.88
C TYR A 115 9.87 -12.72 10.00
N GLU A 116 9.37 -12.61 11.24
CA GLU A 116 7.94 -12.56 11.54
C GLU A 116 7.23 -11.37 10.89
N GLY A 117 7.85 -10.19 10.89
CA GLY A 117 7.27 -9.05 10.21
C GLY A 117 7.22 -9.23 8.70
N GLN A 118 8.24 -9.86 8.11
CA GLN A 118 8.21 -10.18 6.68
C GLN A 118 7.11 -11.21 6.34
N LEU A 119 6.88 -12.20 7.22
CA LEU A 119 5.74 -13.12 7.09
C LEU A 119 4.39 -12.37 7.19
N LYS A 120 4.26 -11.42 8.12
CA LYS A 120 3.07 -10.58 8.22
C LYS A 120 2.84 -9.76 6.94
N LEU A 121 3.90 -9.20 6.35
CA LEU A 121 3.79 -8.50 5.06
C LEU A 121 3.30 -9.44 3.96
N ARG A 122 3.92 -10.61 3.83
CA ARG A 122 3.54 -11.61 2.83
C ARG A 122 2.09 -12.10 3.00
N ASN A 123 1.57 -12.10 4.22
CA ASN A 123 0.19 -12.52 4.48
C ASN A 123 -0.81 -11.35 4.48
N ALA A 124 -0.34 -10.10 4.39
CA ALA A 124 -1.19 -8.93 4.46
C ALA A 124 -1.81 -8.57 3.10
N LYS A 125 -3.01 -8.02 3.18
CA LYS A 125 -3.73 -7.43 2.06
C LYS A 125 -3.91 -5.93 2.26
N VAL A 126 -3.21 -5.14 1.46
CA VAL A 126 -3.22 -3.67 1.51
C VAL A 126 -4.03 -3.13 0.34
N CYS A 127 -4.92 -2.16 0.60
CA CYS A 127 -5.59 -1.39 -0.46
C CYS A 127 -4.97 -0.01 -0.55
N VAL A 128 -4.51 0.38 -1.73
CA VAL A 128 -4.08 1.75 -2.03
C VAL A 128 -5.11 2.38 -2.96
N VAL A 129 -5.75 3.45 -2.50
CA VAL A 129 -6.77 4.17 -3.25
C VAL A 129 -6.13 5.40 -3.89
N GLY A 130 -5.95 5.35 -5.21
CA GLY A 130 -5.17 6.29 -5.99
C GLY A 130 -3.84 5.68 -6.43
N THR A 131 -3.55 5.70 -7.74
CA THR A 131 -2.27 5.31 -8.34
C THR A 131 -1.56 6.49 -9.03
N GLY A 132 -2.01 7.70 -8.69
CA GLY A 132 -1.46 8.98 -9.16
C GLY A 132 -0.11 9.33 -8.52
N GLY A 133 0.19 10.63 -8.41
CA GLY A 133 1.51 11.09 -7.97
C GLY A 133 1.94 10.57 -6.60
N LEU A 134 1.02 10.47 -5.65
CA LEU A 134 1.27 9.94 -4.31
C LEU A 134 1.23 8.41 -4.28
N GLY A 135 0.26 7.80 -4.97
CA GLY A 135 0.08 6.34 -5.01
C GLY A 135 1.19 5.59 -5.75
N ASN A 136 1.83 6.23 -6.73
CA ASN A 136 2.91 5.62 -7.52
C ASN A 136 4.11 5.16 -6.66
N PRO A 137 4.74 6.03 -5.84
CA PRO A 137 5.80 5.58 -4.94
C PRO A 137 5.32 4.62 -3.85
N ILE A 138 4.07 4.76 -3.37
CA ILE A 138 3.49 3.89 -2.32
C ILE A 138 3.36 2.45 -2.81
N THR A 139 2.66 2.25 -3.93
CA THR A 139 2.39 0.91 -4.48
C THR A 139 3.67 0.18 -4.87
N ALA A 140 4.61 0.89 -5.52
CA ALA A 140 5.93 0.36 -5.83
C ALA A 140 6.68 -0.09 -4.58
N ARG A 141 6.64 0.72 -3.50
CA ARG A 141 7.33 0.40 -2.25
C ARG A 141 6.71 -0.81 -1.56
N LEU A 142 5.39 -0.87 -1.45
CA LEU A 142 4.68 -2.00 -0.83
C LEU A 142 4.93 -3.32 -1.56
N ALA A 143 4.83 -3.30 -2.90
CA ALA A 143 5.15 -4.46 -3.72
C ALA A 143 6.61 -4.89 -3.52
N ALA A 144 7.57 -3.96 -3.57
CA ALA A 144 8.99 -4.25 -3.35
C ALA A 144 9.29 -4.76 -1.93
N MET A 145 8.52 -4.31 -0.93
CA MET A 145 8.66 -4.75 0.47
C MET A 145 8.08 -6.15 0.73
N GLY A 146 7.38 -6.74 -0.23
CA GLY A 146 6.82 -8.09 -0.11
C GLY A 146 5.45 -8.14 0.56
N VAL A 147 4.60 -7.13 0.37
CA VAL A 147 3.18 -7.25 0.68
C VAL A 147 2.56 -8.36 -0.18
N GLY A 148 1.81 -9.26 0.45
CA GLY A 148 1.21 -10.43 -0.20
C GLY A 148 0.20 -10.08 -1.27
N THR A 149 -0.83 -9.33 -0.88
CA THR A 149 -1.87 -8.85 -1.80
C THR A 149 -1.91 -7.33 -1.80
N LEU A 150 -1.76 -6.74 -2.99
CA LEU A 150 -1.84 -5.30 -3.19
C LEU A 150 -3.03 -4.98 -4.08
N ARG A 151 -4.13 -4.55 -3.46
CA ARG A 151 -5.26 -3.99 -4.18
C ARG A 151 -4.96 -2.53 -4.51
N ILE A 152 -5.08 -2.16 -5.77
CA ILE A 152 -4.87 -0.79 -6.24
C ILE A 152 -6.13 -0.30 -6.91
N VAL A 153 -6.54 0.93 -6.60
CA VAL A 153 -7.80 1.50 -7.09
C VAL A 153 -7.52 2.83 -7.75
N ASP A 154 -7.95 3.00 -8.99
CA ASP A 154 -7.86 4.28 -9.69
C ASP A 154 -8.84 4.27 -10.87
N ARG A 155 -9.46 5.41 -11.17
CA ARG A 155 -10.44 5.56 -12.26
C ARG A 155 -9.86 6.23 -13.52
N ASP A 156 -8.65 6.73 -13.44
CA ASP A 156 -8.09 7.60 -14.46
C ASP A 156 -7.31 6.87 -15.56
N VAL A 157 -7.06 7.63 -16.63
CA VAL A 157 -6.07 7.31 -17.67
C VAL A 157 -4.79 8.10 -17.47
N ILE A 158 -3.70 7.59 -18.02
CA ILE A 158 -2.39 8.23 -18.01
C ILE A 158 -2.39 9.41 -18.98
N GLU A 159 -1.96 10.57 -18.50
CA GLU A 159 -1.78 11.77 -19.31
C GLU A 159 -0.31 12.21 -19.35
N THR A 160 0.11 12.90 -20.41
CA THR A 160 1.47 13.47 -20.51
C THR A 160 1.81 14.36 -19.31
N SER A 161 0.84 15.12 -18.81
CA SER A 161 0.97 15.99 -17.62
C SER A 161 1.28 15.22 -16.34
N ASN A 162 1.07 13.90 -16.32
CA ASN A 162 1.28 13.04 -15.15
C ASN A 162 2.73 12.52 -15.06
N LEU A 163 3.42 12.39 -16.20
CA LEU A 163 4.69 11.66 -16.31
C LEU A 163 5.84 12.25 -15.49
N HIS A 164 5.81 13.55 -15.17
CA HIS A 164 6.85 14.18 -14.34
C HIS A 164 6.83 13.72 -12.87
N ARG A 165 5.70 13.17 -12.39
CA ARG A 165 5.52 12.74 -10.99
C ARG A 165 5.03 11.30 -10.82
N GLN A 166 4.59 10.64 -11.90
CA GLN A 166 4.11 9.25 -11.90
C GLN A 166 5.10 8.37 -12.66
N THR A 167 6.25 8.09 -12.03
CA THR A 167 7.45 7.55 -12.70
C THR A 167 7.35 6.08 -13.12
N MET A 168 6.31 5.37 -12.70
CA MET A 168 5.98 4.03 -13.21
C MET A 168 5.48 4.04 -14.66
N PHE A 169 5.00 5.19 -15.15
CA PHE A 169 4.42 5.35 -16.49
C PHE A 169 5.40 5.99 -17.46
N THR A 170 5.24 5.67 -18.75
CA THR A 170 6.07 6.17 -19.84
C THR A 170 5.24 6.93 -20.87
N PRO A 171 5.86 7.70 -21.80
CA PRO A 171 5.13 8.34 -22.90
C PRO A 171 4.29 7.37 -23.75
N ASP A 172 4.73 6.12 -23.88
CA ASP A 172 4.01 5.08 -24.63
C ASP A 172 2.75 4.58 -23.90
N ASP A 173 2.61 4.90 -22.61
CA ASP A 173 1.45 4.49 -21.80
C ASP A 173 0.33 5.55 -21.80
N VAL A 174 0.53 6.72 -22.42
CA VAL A 174 -0.48 7.80 -22.44
C VAL A 174 -1.79 7.33 -23.10
N GLY A 175 -2.93 7.60 -22.45
CA GLY A 175 -4.26 7.17 -22.87
C GLY A 175 -4.67 5.77 -22.39
N ARG A 176 -3.76 5.02 -21.75
CA ARG A 176 -4.08 3.74 -21.10
C ARG A 176 -4.62 3.96 -19.68
N ILE A 177 -5.42 3.02 -19.17
CA ILE A 177 -5.96 3.05 -17.82
C ILE A 177 -4.81 2.94 -16.79
N LYS A 178 -4.72 3.89 -15.84
CA LYS A 178 -3.61 3.97 -14.88
C LYS A 178 -3.45 2.67 -14.09
N VAL A 179 -4.55 2.16 -13.53
CA VAL A 179 -4.52 0.99 -12.63
C VAL A 179 -4.10 -0.29 -13.34
N GLU A 180 -4.45 -0.43 -14.63
CA GLU A 180 -4.03 -1.57 -15.47
C GLU A 180 -2.51 -1.54 -15.69
N VAL A 181 -1.97 -0.40 -16.16
CA VAL A 181 -0.54 -0.25 -16.40
C VAL A 181 0.24 -0.37 -15.09
N ALA A 182 -0.28 0.18 -13.99
CA ALA A 182 0.33 0.03 -12.67
C ALA A 182 0.41 -1.45 -12.27
N ALA A 183 -0.67 -2.22 -12.44
CA ALA A 183 -0.66 -3.65 -12.14
C ALA A 183 0.37 -4.42 -12.98
N GLU A 184 0.47 -4.14 -14.28
CA GLU A 184 1.49 -4.76 -15.15
C GLU A 184 2.91 -4.52 -14.63
N ARG A 185 3.21 -3.28 -14.22
CA ARG A 185 4.55 -2.88 -13.76
C ARG A 185 4.85 -3.46 -12.38
N LEU A 186 3.87 -3.47 -11.48
CA LEU A 186 4.02 -4.03 -10.13
C LEU A 186 4.21 -5.56 -10.16
N ARG A 187 3.46 -6.29 -11.00
CA ARG A 187 3.65 -7.75 -11.18
C ARG A 187 5.02 -8.09 -11.76
N LYS A 188 5.55 -7.25 -12.66
CA LYS A 188 6.94 -7.39 -13.15
C LYS A 188 7.97 -7.09 -12.07
N MET A 189 7.70 -6.11 -11.21
CA MET A 189 8.58 -5.71 -10.12
C MET A 189 8.70 -6.78 -9.04
N ASN A 190 7.57 -7.35 -8.61
CA ASN A 190 7.54 -8.44 -7.66
C ASN A 190 6.47 -9.48 -8.07
N PRO A 191 6.87 -10.58 -8.74
CA PRO A 191 5.96 -11.64 -9.15
C PRO A 191 5.27 -12.38 -8.00
N ASP A 192 5.78 -12.28 -6.78
CA ASP A 192 5.21 -12.94 -5.60
C ASP A 192 4.11 -12.09 -4.94
N CYS A 193 3.88 -10.87 -5.42
CA CYS A 193 2.80 -9.98 -4.97
C CYS A 193 1.55 -10.19 -5.84
N ASP A 194 0.43 -10.58 -5.23
CA ASP A 194 -0.88 -10.63 -5.87
C ASP A 194 -1.45 -9.22 -6.04
N VAL A 195 -1.29 -8.66 -7.24
CA VAL A 195 -1.77 -7.31 -7.56
C VAL A 195 -3.20 -7.36 -8.12
N GLN A 196 -4.14 -6.72 -7.42
CA GLN A 196 -5.57 -6.68 -7.73
C GLN A 196 -5.98 -5.26 -8.19
N PRO A 197 -5.98 -4.97 -9.50
CA PRO A 197 -6.41 -3.66 -10.00
C PRO A 197 -7.94 -3.51 -10.00
N LEU A 198 -8.44 -2.37 -9.53
CA LEU A 198 -9.84 -1.96 -9.62
C LEU A 198 -9.96 -0.60 -10.29
N ALA A 199 -10.58 -0.58 -11.47
CA ALA A 199 -10.86 0.64 -12.21
C ALA A 199 -12.19 1.26 -11.73
N VAL A 200 -12.18 1.88 -10.54
CA VAL A 200 -13.39 2.33 -9.83
C VAL A 200 -13.21 3.73 -9.28
N SER A 201 -14.26 4.56 -9.39
CA SER A 201 -14.35 5.82 -8.66
C SER A 201 -14.84 5.59 -7.24
N VAL A 202 -14.08 6.07 -6.24
CA VAL A 202 -14.43 5.93 -4.82
C VAL A 202 -15.42 7.01 -4.42
N ASN A 203 -16.58 6.59 -3.93
CA ASN A 203 -17.64 7.45 -3.40
C ASN A 203 -18.40 6.70 -2.28
N GLU A 204 -19.47 7.29 -1.75
CA GLU A 204 -20.22 6.71 -0.63
C GLU A 204 -20.78 5.31 -0.91
N PHE A 205 -21.01 4.97 -2.18
CA PHE A 205 -21.62 3.73 -2.62
C PHE A 205 -20.57 2.64 -2.94
N SER A 206 -19.41 3.04 -3.46
CA SER A 206 -18.35 2.10 -3.87
C SER A 206 -17.28 1.87 -2.79
N ALA A 207 -17.07 2.82 -1.87
CA ALA A 207 -15.97 2.77 -0.90
C ALA A 207 -15.98 1.50 -0.05
N ARG A 208 -17.16 1.02 0.35
CA ARG A 208 -17.31 -0.19 1.17
C ARG A 208 -16.84 -1.45 0.45
N GLU A 209 -17.20 -1.60 -0.82
CA GLU A 209 -16.77 -2.75 -1.63
C GLU A 209 -15.25 -2.70 -1.87
N VAL A 210 -14.73 -1.51 -2.17
CA VAL A 210 -13.30 -1.27 -2.46
C VAL A 210 -12.41 -1.74 -1.31
N ILE A 211 -12.77 -1.43 -0.07
CA ILE A 211 -11.93 -1.73 1.11
C ILE A 211 -12.18 -3.13 1.70
N ASP A 212 -13.16 -3.88 1.19
CA ASP A 212 -13.60 -5.12 1.83
C ASP A 212 -12.51 -6.21 1.84
N GLY A 213 -12.34 -6.82 3.02
CA GLY A 213 -11.34 -7.85 3.27
C GLY A 213 -9.89 -7.38 3.20
N CYS A 214 -9.60 -6.08 3.31
CA CYS A 214 -8.24 -5.55 3.45
C CYS A 214 -7.87 -5.31 4.92
N ASP A 215 -6.58 -5.48 5.25
CA ASP A 215 -6.06 -5.30 6.62
C ASP A 215 -5.79 -3.82 6.94
N VAL A 216 -5.37 -3.05 5.94
CA VAL A 216 -5.09 -1.61 6.04
C VAL A 216 -5.33 -0.94 4.70
N ILE A 217 -5.85 0.29 4.76
CA ILE A 217 -6.12 1.13 3.60
C ILE A 217 -5.15 2.31 3.59
N ILE A 218 -4.65 2.68 2.42
CA ILE A 218 -3.82 3.88 2.21
C ILE A 218 -4.52 4.82 1.23
N ASP A 219 -4.70 6.06 1.66
CA ASP A 219 -5.26 7.16 0.89
C ASP A 219 -4.20 7.84 0.03
N ALA A 220 -4.29 7.65 -1.27
CA ALA A 220 -3.51 8.42 -2.23
C ALA A 220 -4.42 9.20 -3.18
N LEU A 221 -5.64 9.54 -2.74
CA LEU A 221 -6.60 10.33 -3.49
C LEU A 221 -6.14 11.79 -3.58
N ASP A 222 -6.68 12.49 -4.56
CA ASP A 222 -6.59 13.96 -4.70
C ASP A 222 -7.94 14.66 -4.46
N SER A 223 -9.06 13.94 -4.46
CA SER A 223 -10.42 14.45 -4.21
C SER A 223 -10.78 14.50 -2.71
N VAL A 224 -11.50 15.54 -2.28
CA VAL A 224 -11.97 15.69 -0.89
C VAL A 224 -13.15 14.74 -0.61
N ASP A 225 -14.13 14.70 -1.51
CA ASP A 225 -15.34 13.89 -1.38
C ASP A 225 -15.01 12.39 -1.32
N ALA A 226 -14.11 11.94 -2.19
CA ALA A 226 -13.64 10.56 -2.19
C ALA A 226 -12.96 10.18 -0.86
N ARG A 227 -12.22 11.11 -0.23
CA ARG A 227 -11.59 10.89 1.09
C ARG A 227 -12.62 10.80 2.20
N TYR A 228 -13.66 11.63 2.18
CA TYR A 228 -14.77 11.53 3.14
C TYR A 228 -15.50 10.20 3.04
N ALA A 229 -15.82 9.76 1.82
CA ALA A 229 -16.44 8.46 1.57
C ALA A 229 -15.55 7.30 2.07
N LEU A 230 -14.26 7.34 1.76
CA LEU A 230 -13.28 6.34 2.20
C LEU A 230 -13.15 6.30 3.72
N ASN A 231 -13.04 7.46 4.37
CA ASN A 231 -13.01 7.57 5.83
C ASN A 231 -14.27 6.98 6.47
N LYS A 232 -15.46 7.32 5.96
CA LYS A 232 -16.74 6.80 6.47
C LYS A 232 -16.81 5.28 6.35
N ALA A 233 -16.37 4.71 5.22
CA ALA A 233 -16.30 3.27 5.03
C ALA A 233 -15.30 2.60 5.98
N CYS A 234 -14.07 3.11 6.09
CA CYS A 234 -13.02 2.57 6.97
C CYS A 234 -13.44 2.59 8.44
N VAL A 235 -14.02 3.72 8.91
CA VAL A 235 -14.54 3.83 10.29
C VAL A 235 -15.68 2.85 10.51
N GLY A 236 -16.65 2.77 9.59
CA GLY A 236 -17.80 1.88 9.69
C GLY A 236 -17.44 0.39 9.69
N MET A 237 -16.40 0.01 8.93
CA MET A 237 -15.89 -1.37 8.87
C MET A 237 -14.79 -1.68 9.89
N ASN A 238 -14.37 -0.68 10.69
CA ASN A 238 -13.30 -0.79 11.67
C ASN A 238 -11.96 -1.24 11.04
N ILE A 239 -11.63 -0.69 9.87
CA ILE A 239 -10.38 -0.95 9.15
C ILE A 239 -9.44 0.27 9.33
N PRO A 240 -8.18 0.06 9.78
CA PRO A 240 -7.19 1.13 9.85
C PRO A 240 -6.93 1.78 8.49
N PHE A 241 -6.74 3.10 8.51
CA PHE A 241 -6.62 3.93 7.31
C PHE A 241 -5.49 4.93 7.49
N VAL A 242 -4.52 4.93 6.58
CA VAL A 242 -3.42 5.89 6.55
C VAL A 242 -3.70 6.90 5.45
N THR A 243 -3.56 8.18 5.73
CA THR A 243 -3.83 9.22 4.75
C THR A 243 -2.70 10.21 4.59
N GLY A 244 -2.44 10.58 3.33
CA GLY A 244 -1.48 11.58 2.92
C GLY A 244 -2.09 12.55 1.91
N ALA A 245 -1.58 13.79 1.92
CA ALA A 245 -1.87 14.77 0.88
C ALA A 245 -0.64 15.64 0.64
N ALA A 246 -0.51 16.18 -0.58
CA ALA A 246 0.57 17.09 -0.93
C ALA A 246 0.11 18.10 -1.99
N VAL A 247 0.57 19.34 -1.87
CA VAL A 247 0.33 20.44 -2.81
C VAL A 247 1.54 21.37 -2.80
N GLY A 248 1.97 21.86 -3.96
CA GLY A 248 3.19 22.66 -4.06
C GLY A 248 4.41 21.92 -3.52
N VAL A 249 5.02 22.45 -2.46
CA VAL A 249 6.17 21.88 -1.74
C VAL A 249 5.82 21.36 -0.34
N SER A 250 4.54 21.38 0.01
CA SER A 250 4.07 21.02 1.35
C SER A 250 3.27 19.71 1.31
N GLY A 251 3.32 18.96 2.40
CA GLY A 251 2.66 17.68 2.54
C GLY A 251 2.21 17.39 3.96
N GLN A 252 1.22 16.52 4.08
CA GLN A 252 0.66 16.10 5.36
C GLN A 252 0.39 14.61 5.38
N ALA A 253 0.49 14.00 6.55
CA ALA A 253 0.10 12.61 6.75
C ALA A 253 -0.43 12.36 8.17
N PHE A 254 -1.39 11.43 8.30
CA PHE A 254 -1.83 10.90 9.60
C PHE A 254 -2.47 9.52 9.46
N THR A 255 -2.66 8.84 10.59
CA THR A 255 -3.23 7.50 10.63
C THR A 255 -4.53 7.50 11.43
N VAL A 256 -5.63 7.09 10.80
CA VAL A 256 -6.91 6.86 11.45
C VAL A 256 -6.95 5.43 11.98
N MET A 257 -7.01 5.31 13.31
CA MET A 257 -7.29 4.06 14.00
C MET A 257 -8.74 4.09 14.49
N PRO A 258 -9.70 3.41 13.80
CA PRO A 258 -11.11 3.44 14.18
C PRO A 258 -11.32 3.12 15.65
N LYS A 259 -12.20 3.88 16.31
CA LYS A 259 -12.53 3.79 17.76
C LYS A 259 -11.41 4.13 18.74
N GLN A 260 -10.20 4.45 18.27
CA GLN A 260 -9.06 4.76 19.13
C GLN A 260 -8.67 6.24 19.10
N GLY A 261 -8.86 6.92 17.96
CA GLY A 261 -8.44 8.31 17.77
C GLY A 261 -9.38 9.11 16.89
N ALA A 262 -8.89 10.26 16.41
CA ALA A 262 -9.59 11.11 15.47
C ALA A 262 -9.76 10.39 14.12
N CYS A 263 -10.93 10.52 13.50
CA CYS A 263 -11.10 10.19 12.08
C CYS A 263 -10.81 11.43 11.21
N TYR A 264 -10.81 11.25 9.88
CA TYR A 264 -10.59 12.37 8.94
C TYR A 264 -11.58 13.53 9.21
N HIS A 265 -12.86 13.19 9.41
CA HIS A 265 -13.93 14.16 9.67
C HIS A 265 -13.84 14.83 11.07
N CYS A 266 -13.05 14.30 12.02
CA CYS A 266 -12.76 15.01 13.26
C CYS A 266 -11.75 16.15 13.05
N ILE A 267 -10.82 15.96 12.11
CA ILE A 267 -9.73 16.92 11.83
C ILE A 267 -10.23 17.96 10.83
N PHE A 268 -10.99 17.51 9.84
CA PHE A 268 -11.52 18.30 8.74
C PHE A 268 -13.03 18.06 8.64
N PRO A 269 -13.87 18.82 9.36
CA PRO A 269 -15.30 18.54 9.43
C PRO A 269 -16.10 18.98 8.19
N ASP A 270 -15.65 20.02 7.49
CA ASP A 270 -16.45 20.71 6.47
C ASP A 270 -15.54 21.28 5.37
N LEU A 271 -14.67 20.42 4.79
CA LEU A 271 -13.89 20.83 3.62
C LEU A 271 -14.78 20.79 2.39
N ASP A 272 -14.81 21.91 1.68
CA ASP A 272 -15.44 22.03 0.37
C ASP A 272 -14.40 21.70 -0.73
N GLU A 273 -14.73 20.78 -1.62
CA GLU A 273 -13.85 20.40 -2.74
C GLU A 273 -13.61 21.59 -3.68
N ASP A 274 -14.59 22.46 -3.89
CA ASP A 274 -14.52 23.60 -4.81
C ASP A 274 -13.59 24.72 -4.28
N GLU A 275 -13.37 24.78 -2.96
CA GLU A 275 -12.50 25.77 -2.33
C GLU A 275 -11.04 25.32 -2.20
N MET A 276 -10.75 24.03 -2.45
CA MET A 276 -9.45 23.45 -2.19
C MET A 276 -8.46 23.64 -3.36
N PRO A 277 -7.20 24.07 -3.09
CA PRO A 277 -6.20 24.20 -4.14
C PRO A 277 -5.84 22.83 -4.72
N THR A 278 -5.95 22.69 -6.04
CA THR A 278 -5.58 21.45 -6.74
C THR A 278 -4.13 21.48 -7.21
N CYS A 279 -3.53 20.30 -7.38
CA CYS A 279 -2.21 20.15 -7.99
C CYS A 279 -2.12 20.75 -9.40
N GLY A 280 -3.26 20.89 -10.11
CA GLY A 280 -3.31 21.52 -11.43
C GLY A 280 -3.20 23.04 -11.39
N ILE A 281 -3.59 23.67 -10.27
CA ILE A 281 -3.57 25.12 -10.06
C ILE A 281 -2.25 25.54 -9.40
N GLU A 282 -1.91 24.91 -8.27
CA GLU A 282 -0.72 25.26 -7.48
C GLU A 282 0.58 24.59 -7.97
N GLY A 283 0.45 23.53 -8.77
CA GLY A 283 1.56 22.62 -9.06
C GLY A 283 1.88 21.71 -7.88
N VAL A 284 2.81 20.79 -8.10
CA VAL A 284 3.29 19.87 -7.05
C VAL A 284 4.71 19.40 -7.34
N HIS A 285 5.57 19.42 -6.32
CA HIS A 285 6.94 18.98 -6.41
C HIS A 285 7.02 17.44 -6.30
N PRO A 286 7.61 16.71 -7.27
CA PRO A 286 7.62 15.23 -7.24
C PRO A 286 8.22 14.62 -5.97
N SER A 287 9.23 15.27 -5.38
CA SER A 287 9.85 14.78 -4.14
C SER A 287 8.92 14.81 -2.94
N ILE A 288 8.01 15.78 -2.81
CA ILE A 288 7.11 15.83 -1.65
C ILE A 288 6.18 14.61 -1.66
N LEU A 289 5.74 14.17 -2.84
CA LEU A 289 4.91 12.97 -3.01
C LEU A 289 5.64 11.70 -2.56
N SER A 290 6.95 11.59 -2.85
CA SER A 290 7.75 10.44 -2.41
C SER A 290 8.01 10.46 -0.90
N ILE A 291 8.16 11.66 -0.30
CA ILE A 291 8.38 11.81 1.14
C ILE A 291 7.10 11.46 1.89
N VAL A 292 5.95 12.07 1.53
CA VAL A 292 4.65 11.78 2.14
C VAL A 292 4.29 10.30 1.97
N GLY A 293 4.39 9.76 0.74
CA GLY A 293 4.13 8.34 0.49
C GLY A 293 5.06 7.41 1.27
N GLY A 294 6.30 7.83 1.54
CA GLY A 294 7.22 7.10 2.42
C GLY A 294 6.73 7.03 3.88
N PHE A 295 6.18 8.13 4.40
CA PHE A 295 5.55 8.14 5.72
C PHE A 295 4.29 7.27 5.75
N GLU A 296 3.44 7.34 4.73
CA GLU A 296 2.24 6.51 4.66
C GLU A 296 2.55 5.02 4.64
N VAL A 297 3.53 4.61 3.83
CA VAL A 297 4.03 3.22 3.84
C VAL A 297 4.54 2.85 5.22
N SER A 298 5.37 3.69 5.86
CA SER A 298 5.90 3.42 7.20
C SER A 298 4.80 3.20 8.24
N GLU A 299 3.73 3.99 8.21
CA GLU A 299 2.58 3.86 9.10
C GLU A 299 1.77 2.58 8.80
N ALA A 300 1.49 2.29 7.53
CA ALA A 300 0.78 1.08 7.13
C ALA A 300 1.52 -0.20 7.55
N ILE A 301 2.85 -0.20 7.44
CA ILE A 301 3.70 -1.31 7.91
C ILE A 301 3.57 -1.48 9.42
N LYS A 302 3.52 -0.39 10.22
CA LYS A 302 3.30 -0.49 11.68
C LYS A 302 1.94 -1.14 11.98
N VAL A 303 0.89 -0.75 11.27
CA VAL A 303 -0.44 -1.37 11.38
C VAL A 303 -0.34 -2.88 11.13
N ILE A 304 0.25 -3.30 10.00
CA ILE A 304 0.42 -4.72 9.65
C ILE A 304 1.23 -5.47 10.71
N MET A 305 2.24 -4.82 11.30
CA MET A 305 3.03 -5.41 12.38
C MET A 305 2.27 -5.55 13.71
N GLY A 306 1.07 -4.97 13.84
CA GLY A 306 0.32 -4.90 15.09
C GLY A 306 0.91 -3.89 16.08
N LYS A 307 1.61 -2.87 15.57
CA LYS A 307 2.19 -1.78 16.36
C LYS A 307 1.30 -0.55 16.26
N THR A 308 1.28 0.27 17.31
CA THR A 308 0.63 1.59 17.25
C THR A 308 1.36 2.48 16.24
N PRO A 309 0.67 3.00 15.22
CA PRO A 309 1.26 3.95 14.27
C PRO A 309 1.69 5.24 14.99
N ALA A 310 2.72 5.93 14.50
CA ALA A 310 3.24 7.12 15.17
C ALA A 310 2.36 8.36 14.95
N LEU A 311 1.56 8.35 13.88
CA LEU A 311 0.67 9.44 13.48
C LEU A 311 -0.80 9.14 13.83
N SER A 312 -1.06 8.28 14.83
CA SER A 312 -2.43 7.94 15.24
C SER A 312 -3.12 8.99 16.10
N ASP A 313 -2.34 9.89 16.71
CA ASP A 313 -2.79 10.98 17.59
C ASP A 313 -2.21 12.35 17.18
N CYS A 314 -1.60 12.42 16.00
CA CYS A 314 -1.09 13.65 15.44
C CYS A 314 -1.09 13.64 13.90
N MET A 315 -1.11 14.84 13.33
CA MET A 315 -0.90 15.10 11.93
C MET A 315 0.53 15.59 11.72
N LEU A 316 1.25 14.91 10.84
CA LEU A 316 2.55 15.30 10.35
C LEU A 316 2.38 16.40 9.30
N HIS A 317 3.20 17.44 9.39
CA HIS A 317 3.35 18.47 8.37
C HIS A 317 4.80 18.49 7.88
N ILE A 318 4.97 18.54 6.57
CA ILE A 318 6.26 18.57 5.89
C ILE A 318 6.24 19.75 4.93
N ASP A 319 7.31 20.54 4.96
CA ASP A 319 7.59 21.56 3.95
C ASP A 319 9.00 21.35 3.41
N ILE A 320 9.15 21.29 2.09
CA ILE A 320 10.44 21.12 1.41
C ILE A 320 10.82 22.33 0.54
N GLY A 321 10.27 23.50 0.83
CA GLY A 321 10.61 24.77 0.19
C GLY A 321 12.01 25.27 0.56
N ASP A 322 12.17 26.59 0.58
CA ASP A 322 13.47 27.23 0.86
C ASP A 322 14.04 26.81 2.24
N ASP A 323 13.17 26.73 3.24
CA ASP A 323 13.48 26.21 4.57
C ASP A 323 12.76 24.89 4.80
N ILE A 324 13.51 23.78 4.84
CA ILE A 324 12.94 22.46 5.12
C ILE A 324 12.44 22.40 6.56
N ALA A 325 11.15 22.10 6.74
CA ALA A 325 10.51 22.00 8.04
C ALA A 325 9.68 20.72 8.16
N ILE A 326 9.75 20.10 9.34
CA ILE A 326 8.88 18.98 9.71
C ILE A 326 8.31 19.27 11.09
N SER A 327 6.98 19.27 11.22
CA SER A 327 6.29 19.52 12.48
C SER A 327 5.12 18.56 12.68
N HIS A 328 4.62 18.48 13.92
CA HIS A 328 3.49 17.62 14.27
C HIS A 328 2.45 18.43 15.04
N THR A 329 1.19 18.25 14.67
CA THR A 329 0.04 18.86 15.35
C THR A 329 -0.79 17.75 15.97
N ARG A 330 -1.06 17.80 17.28
CA ARG A 330 -1.91 16.79 17.93
C ARG A 330 -3.33 16.83 17.40
N THR A 331 -3.94 15.67 17.25
CA THR A 331 -5.33 15.50 16.80
C THR A 331 -6.16 14.85 17.89
N PHE A 332 -7.45 15.17 17.94
CA PHE A 332 -8.35 14.69 18.98
C PHE A 332 -9.65 14.19 18.35
N ARG A 333 -10.19 13.09 18.88
CA ARG A 333 -11.52 12.61 18.50
C ARG A 333 -12.56 13.62 19.00
N ALA A 334 -13.46 14.04 18.11
CA ALA A 334 -14.64 14.83 18.47
C ALA A 334 -15.81 13.88 18.79
N GLU A 335 -16.47 14.04 19.94
CA GLU A 335 -17.58 13.19 20.36
C GLU A 335 -18.86 13.44 19.54
N GLU A 336 -18.97 14.65 19.01
CA GLU A 336 -20.03 15.15 18.12
C GLU A 336 -19.81 14.79 16.65
N CYS A 337 -18.70 14.14 16.29
CA CYS A 337 -18.40 13.76 14.91
C CYS A 337 -19.53 12.87 14.31
N PRO A 338 -20.09 13.21 13.14
CA PRO A 338 -21.16 12.43 12.50
C PRO A 338 -20.72 11.07 11.97
N VAL A 339 -19.40 10.81 11.93
CA VAL A 339 -18.83 9.55 11.42
C VAL A 339 -18.41 8.62 12.54
N CYS A 340 -17.54 9.07 13.46
CA CYS A 340 -16.98 8.23 14.52
C CYS A 340 -17.47 8.59 15.93
N GLY A 341 -18.30 9.64 16.06
CA GLY A 341 -18.85 10.13 17.32
C GLY A 341 -20.17 9.45 17.70
N THR A 342 -20.95 10.11 18.55
CA THR A 342 -22.27 9.64 19.01
C THR A 342 -23.43 10.22 18.19
N SER A 343 -23.15 11.20 17.34
CA SER A 343 -24.09 11.82 16.42
C SER A 343 -24.61 10.80 15.41
N LYS A 344 -25.91 10.86 15.08
CA LYS A 344 -26.49 9.99 14.06
C LYS A 344 -25.94 10.35 12.67
N PRO A 345 -25.65 9.36 11.81
CA PRO A 345 -25.33 9.62 10.41
C PRO A 345 -26.44 10.44 9.75
N VAL A 346 -26.05 11.41 8.92
CA VAL A 346 -26.98 12.08 8.00
C VAL A 346 -27.09 11.17 6.77
N ASP A 347 -28.31 10.72 6.45
CA ASP A 347 -28.58 9.98 5.22
C ASP A 347 -28.40 10.92 4.02
N VAL A 348 -27.61 10.50 3.04
CA VAL A 348 -27.43 11.22 1.77
C VAL A 348 -28.55 10.82 0.82
N THR A 349 -29.19 11.80 0.18
CA THR A 349 -30.30 11.60 -0.75
C THR A 349 -29.86 10.85 -2.02
N GLU A 350 -30.64 9.84 -2.40
CA GLU A 350 -30.44 9.00 -3.60
C GLU A 350 -30.48 9.85 -4.89
N SER A 351 -29.34 9.97 -5.56
CA SER A 351 -29.26 10.30 -6.99
C SER A 351 -28.64 9.11 -7.72
N ASP A 352 -29.22 8.66 -8.84
CA ASP A 352 -28.73 7.46 -9.56
C ASP A 352 -27.30 7.60 -10.13
N ILE A 353 -26.83 8.83 -10.27
CA ILE A 353 -25.48 9.19 -10.75
C ILE A 353 -24.90 10.33 -9.91
N ILE A 354 -23.59 10.26 -9.67
CA ILE A 354 -22.77 11.33 -9.10
C ILE A 354 -22.00 11.98 -10.25
N VAL A 355 -21.93 13.31 -10.26
CA VAL A 355 -21.17 14.06 -11.26
C VAL A 355 -20.27 15.09 -10.58
N GLU A 356 -18.98 15.06 -10.92
CA GLU A 356 -17.97 15.96 -10.35
C GLU A 356 -17.21 16.62 -11.50
N GLU A 357 -16.87 17.91 -11.38
CA GLU A 357 -16.00 18.57 -12.35
C GLU A 357 -14.53 18.41 -11.93
N LEU A 358 -13.69 17.90 -12.84
CA LEU A 358 -12.26 17.71 -12.63
C LEU A 358 -11.48 18.90 -13.22
N CYS A 359 -10.66 19.54 -12.40
CA CYS A 359 -9.81 20.64 -12.83
C CYS A 359 -8.70 20.19 -13.83
N GLY A 360 -8.57 20.91 -14.95
CA GLY A 360 -7.28 21.07 -15.63
C GLY A 360 -6.79 20.00 -16.62
N ARG A 361 -7.66 19.18 -17.23
CA ARG A 361 -7.23 18.22 -18.27
C ARG A 361 -7.21 18.86 -19.68
N ASN A 362 -6.38 18.32 -20.58
CA ASN A 362 -6.33 18.64 -22.02
C ASN A 362 -6.26 20.14 -22.38
N GLY A 363 -5.40 20.91 -21.70
CA GLY A 363 -5.15 22.31 -22.06
C GLY A 363 -6.25 23.29 -21.62
N GLY A 364 -6.92 23.00 -20.51
CA GLY A 364 -7.95 23.88 -19.92
C GLY A 364 -9.38 23.56 -20.35
N LYS A 365 -9.61 22.40 -20.99
CA LYS A 365 -10.96 21.94 -21.30
C LYS A 365 -11.65 21.44 -20.03
N ARG A 366 -12.93 21.80 -19.86
CA ARG A 366 -13.77 21.30 -18.76
C ARG A 366 -13.85 19.78 -18.83
N THR A 367 -13.76 19.13 -17.67
CA THR A 367 -13.79 17.68 -17.56
C THR A 367 -14.76 17.25 -16.48
N PHE A 368 -15.59 16.26 -16.76
CA PHE A 368 -16.58 15.76 -15.84
C PHE A 368 -16.36 14.27 -15.56
N SER A 369 -16.26 13.95 -14.28
CA SER A 369 -16.37 12.60 -13.73
C SER A 369 -17.85 12.27 -13.59
N ILE A 370 -18.30 11.16 -14.15
CA ILE A 370 -19.65 10.65 -13.94
C ILE A 370 -19.54 9.26 -13.37
N THR A 371 -20.15 9.00 -12.22
CA THR A 371 -20.11 7.69 -11.57
C THR A 371 -21.52 7.24 -11.22
N PRO A 372 -21.97 6.07 -11.73
CA PRO A 372 -23.23 5.50 -11.28
C PRO A 372 -23.13 4.98 -9.85
N VAL A 373 -24.25 4.98 -9.15
CA VAL A 373 -24.35 4.48 -7.77
C VAL A 373 -24.26 2.94 -7.70
N HIS A 374 -24.52 2.26 -8.81
CA HIS A 374 -24.46 0.81 -8.94
C HIS A 374 -23.61 0.40 -10.14
N ASP A 375 -23.02 -0.79 -10.07
CA ASP A 375 -22.29 -1.39 -11.19
C ASP A 375 -23.25 -1.67 -12.36
N ILE A 376 -22.97 -1.06 -13.51
CA ILE A 376 -23.78 -1.18 -14.73
C ILE A 376 -23.32 -2.38 -15.59
N GLY A 377 -22.09 -2.89 -15.42
CA GLY A 377 -21.59 -4.05 -16.15
C GLY A 377 -21.56 -3.88 -17.67
N ILE A 378 -20.69 -2.99 -18.16
CA ILE A 378 -20.60 -2.62 -19.57
C ILE A 378 -19.73 -3.63 -20.35
N ASP A 379 -20.26 -4.17 -21.45
CA ASP A 379 -19.45 -4.86 -22.46
C ASP A 379 -18.77 -3.84 -23.38
N MET A 380 -17.44 -3.74 -23.23
CA MET A 380 -16.58 -2.82 -23.97
C MET A 380 -16.62 -3.04 -25.48
N GLY A 381 -16.75 -4.29 -25.94
CA GLY A 381 -16.88 -4.61 -27.36
C GLY A 381 -18.23 -4.20 -27.94
N GLY A 382 -19.25 -4.08 -27.09
CA GLY A 382 -20.61 -3.66 -27.47
C GLY A 382 -20.79 -2.16 -27.68
N LEU A 383 -19.75 -1.34 -27.46
CA LEU A 383 -19.84 0.13 -27.56
C LEU A 383 -19.40 0.71 -28.92
N GLU A 384 -18.88 -0.10 -29.84
CA GLU A 384 -18.35 0.38 -31.12
C GLU A 384 -19.41 1.10 -31.98
N ALA A 385 -20.64 0.57 -32.00
CA ALA A 385 -21.73 1.16 -32.77
C ALA A 385 -22.15 2.53 -32.21
N GLN A 386 -22.22 2.65 -30.88
CA GLN A 386 -22.59 3.85 -30.15
C GLN A 386 -21.52 4.93 -30.29
N ALA A 387 -20.24 4.55 -30.25
CA ALA A 387 -19.12 5.44 -30.54
C ALA A 387 -19.20 5.99 -31.98
N LYS A 388 -19.43 5.11 -32.96
CA LYS A 388 -19.55 5.48 -34.37
C LYS A 388 -20.74 6.41 -34.66
N GLU A 389 -21.91 6.14 -34.05
CA GLU A 389 -23.09 7.01 -34.14
C GLU A 389 -22.82 8.44 -33.66
N ARG A 390 -21.91 8.61 -32.70
CA ARG A 390 -21.56 9.90 -32.08
C ARG A 390 -20.30 10.53 -32.69
N ASN A 391 -19.83 10.00 -33.81
CA ASN A 391 -18.60 10.43 -34.47
C ASN A 391 -17.38 10.40 -33.53
N LEU A 392 -17.35 9.45 -32.59
CA LEU A 392 -16.21 9.18 -31.72
C LEU A 392 -15.43 8.00 -32.27
N LYS A 393 -14.12 8.16 -32.44
CA LYS A 393 -13.19 7.09 -32.78
C LYS A 393 -12.71 6.42 -31.52
N ILE A 394 -12.53 5.11 -31.57
CA ILE A 394 -11.89 4.35 -30.49
C ILE A 394 -10.39 4.61 -30.60
N GLU A 395 -9.81 5.25 -29.59
CA GLU A 395 -8.35 5.40 -29.48
C GLU A 395 -7.73 4.20 -28.76
N ASN A 396 -8.43 3.65 -27.77
CA ASN A 396 -7.97 2.49 -27.01
C ASN A 396 -9.16 1.63 -26.55
N LEU A 397 -9.00 0.31 -26.59
CA LEU A 397 -9.96 -0.68 -26.12
C LEU A 397 -9.21 -1.66 -25.20
N GLY A 398 -9.43 -1.53 -23.89
CA GLY A 398 -8.88 -2.42 -22.87
C GLY A 398 -9.93 -3.37 -22.28
N GLU A 399 -9.52 -4.18 -21.30
CA GLU A 399 -10.43 -5.10 -20.60
C GLU A 399 -11.33 -4.36 -19.59
N LEU A 400 -10.79 -3.35 -18.89
CA LEU A 400 -11.53 -2.61 -17.85
C LEU A 400 -12.10 -1.26 -18.33
N GLY A 401 -11.83 -0.85 -19.57
CA GLY A 401 -12.28 0.44 -20.07
C GLY A 401 -12.02 0.69 -21.57
N ILE A 402 -12.67 1.72 -22.09
CA ILE A 402 -12.55 2.18 -23.49
C ILE A 402 -12.30 3.69 -23.51
N SER A 403 -11.39 4.12 -24.39
CA SER A 403 -11.08 5.52 -24.65
C SER A 403 -11.59 5.93 -26.03
N LEU A 404 -12.47 6.93 -26.07
CA LEU A 404 -13.18 7.42 -27.24
C LEU A 404 -12.85 8.89 -27.49
N ARG A 405 -12.68 9.28 -28.75
CA ARG A 405 -12.28 10.66 -29.08
C ARG A 405 -12.81 11.17 -30.42
N ASN A 406 -13.11 12.46 -30.47
CA ASN A 406 -13.14 13.26 -31.69
C ASN A 406 -12.32 14.55 -31.54
N ASP A 407 -12.43 15.47 -32.50
CA ASP A 407 -11.62 16.70 -32.49
C ASP A 407 -11.86 17.59 -31.25
N VAL A 408 -13.03 17.47 -30.62
CA VAL A 408 -13.46 18.35 -29.52
C VAL A 408 -13.54 17.59 -28.19
N ILE A 409 -14.11 16.40 -28.20
CA ILE A 409 -14.53 15.62 -27.04
C ILE A 409 -13.64 14.38 -26.89
N TYR A 410 -13.33 14.06 -25.63
CA TYR A 410 -12.64 12.84 -25.24
C TYR A 410 -13.41 12.18 -24.10
N VAL A 411 -13.68 10.88 -24.19
CA VAL A 411 -14.44 10.12 -23.21
C VAL A 411 -13.66 8.86 -22.84
N ASN A 412 -13.39 8.66 -21.55
CA ASN A 412 -13.03 7.36 -21.02
C ASN A 412 -14.25 6.77 -20.33
N LEU A 413 -14.54 5.50 -20.58
CA LEU A 413 -15.62 4.79 -19.95
C LEU A 413 -15.08 3.47 -19.37
N LEU A 414 -15.36 3.23 -18.09
CA LEU A 414 -14.90 2.04 -17.36
C LEU A 414 -15.98 0.97 -17.33
N GLN A 415 -15.58 -0.28 -17.15
CA GLN A 415 -16.48 -1.45 -17.21
C GLN A 415 -17.64 -1.37 -16.23
N ARG A 416 -17.42 -0.73 -15.08
CA ARG A 416 -18.45 -0.57 -14.04
C ARG A 416 -19.34 0.66 -14.22
N GLY A 417 -19.19 1.40 -15.33
CA GLY A 417 -20.03 2.54 -15.65
C GLY A 417 -19.44 3.91 -15.31
N SER A 418 -18.38 4.01 -14.53
CA SER A 418 -17.73 5.32 -14.35
C SER A 418 -17.19 5.85 -15.68
N ALA A 419 -17.36 7.14 -15.94
CA ALA A 419 -16.85 7.82 -17.12
C ALA A 419 -16.12 9.12 -16.77
N VAL A 420 -15.13 9.46 -17.59
CA VAL A 420 -14.52 10.79 -17.62
C VAL A 420 -14.78 11.40 -18.98
N VAL A 421 -15.51 12.52 -19.02
CA VAL A 421 -15.91 13.24 -20.22
C VAL A 421 -15.19 14.58 -20.28
N VAL A 422 -14.38 14.81 -21.30
CA VAL A 422 -13.57 16.02 -21.48
C VAL A 422 -14.04 16.79 -22.71
N GLY A 423 -14.12 18.12 -22.60
CA GLY A 423 -14.35 19.02 -23.75
C GLY A 423 -15.81 19.35 -24.04
N VAL A 424 -16.74 18.96 -23.16
CA VAL A 424 -18.14 19.40 -23.19
C VAL A 424 -18.33 20.73 -22.45
N SER A 425 -19.43 21.43 -22.74
CA SER A 425 -19.68 22.81 -22.31
C SER A 425 -19.98 22.91 -20.81
N ASP A 426 -20.75 21.97 -20.28
CA ASP A 426 -21.26 21.92 -18.91
C ASP A 426 -21.58 20.48 -18.46
N GLN A 427 -22.02 20.36 -17.21
CA GLN A 427 -22.37 19.10 -16.57
C GLN A 427 -23.55 18.38 -17.26
N ASP A 428 -24.55 19.12 -17.74
CA ASP A 428 -25.73 18.53 -18.37
C ASP A 428 -25.36 17.89 -19.72
N ASP A 429 -24.52 18.57 -20.51
CA ASP A 429 -23.95 18.03 -21.74
C ASP A 429 -23.12 16.75 -21.48
N ALA A 430 -22.34 16.73 -20.39
CA ALA A 430 -21.56 15.57 -19.98
C ALA A 430 -22.45 14.35 -19.68
N VAL A 431 -23.50 14.57 -18.87
CA VAL A 431 -24.47 13.53 -18.49
C VAL A 431 -25.28 13.05 -19.69
N ALA A 432 -25.69 13.96 -20.58
CA ALA A 432 -26.40 13.62 -21.80
C ALA A 432 -25.54 12.72 -22.71
N LEU A 433 -24.26 13.08 -22.91
CA LEU A 433 -23.32 12.27 -23.68
C LEU A 433 -23.11 10.89 -23.04
N TYR A 434 -22.87 10.84 -21.73
CA TYR A 434 -22.72 9.60 -20.97
C TYR A 434 -23.92 8.66 -21.12
N ARG A 435 -25.13 9.15 -20.83
CA ARG A 435 -26.38 8.37 -20.98
C ARG A 435 -26.59 7.91 -22.41
N SER A 436 -26.20 8.74 -23.38
CA SER A 436 -26.32 8.35 -24.78
C SER A 436 -25.38 7.20 -25.14
N LEU A 437 -24.14 7.18 -24.65
CA LEU A 437 -23.20 6.09 -24.89
C LEU A 437 -23.67 4.79 -24.24
N LEU A 438 -24.31 4.91 -23.07
CA LEU A 438 -24.89 3.79 -22.34
C LEU A 438 -26.34 3.47 -22.68
N LYS A 439 -26.91 3.97 -23.79
CA LYS A 439 -28.34 3.82 -24.12
C LYS A 439 -28.90 2.38 -24.08
N TYR A 440 -28.03 1.37 -24.14
CA TYR A 440 -28.37 -0.05 -24.15
C TYR A 440 -27.98 -0.80 -22.86
N TYR A 441 -27.56 -0.06 -21.83
CA TYR A 441 -27.26 -0.53 -20.47
C TYR A 441 -28.12 0.27 -19.48
#